data_AF-A0A8T4TXP9-F1
#
_entry.id   AF-A0A8T4TXP9-F1
#
_cell.length_a   1.000
_cell.length_b   1.000
_cell.length_c   1.000
_cell.angle_alpha   90.00
_cell.angle_beta   90.00
_cell.angle_gamma   90.00
#
_symmetry.space_group_name_H-M   'P 1'
#
loop_
_entity.id
_entity.type
_entity.pdbx_description
1 polymer ?
#
loop_
_entity_poly.entity_id
_entity_poly.type
_entity_poly.pdbx_seq_one_letter_code
_entity_poly.pdbx_strand_id
1 'polypeptide(L)' 'MAGTKKVKSAGRYGTRYGKRIRQLVIDIEQKQKKKQKCPYCKKIGKVKRIASGIWHCRKCNKKFTNKAYYLE' A
#
# COMPACT_ATOMS: atom_id res chain seq x y z
N MET A 1 -7.03 14.76 13.79
CA MET A 1 -5.59 14.75 14.12
C MET A 1 -4.81 15.32 12.95
N ALA A 2 -4.21 16.50 13.10
CA ALA A 2 -3.42 17.11 12.06
C ALA A 2 -2.18 16.23 11.77
N GLY A 3 -2.15 15.63 10.60
CA GLY A 3 -0.98 14.86 10.15
C GLY A 3 0.21 15.77 9.88
N THR A 4 1.40 15.19 9.79
CA THR A 4 2.61 15.92 9.38
C THR A 4 2.41 16.59 8.01
N LYS A 5 2.84 17.86 7.86
CA LYS A 5 2.62 18.65 6.63
C LYS A 5 3.20 18.03 5.35
N LYS A 6 4.36 17.37 5.43
CA LYS A 6 5.09 16.85 4.24
C LYS A 6 5.44 15.37 4.30
N VAL A 7 5.85 14.85 5.47
CA VAL A 7 6.51 13.54 5.56
C VAL A 7 5.57 12.33 5.56
N LYS A 8 4.25 12.54 5.73
CA LYS A 8 3.21 11.50 5.65
C LYS A 8 3.63 10.22 6.40
N SER A 9 3.60 9.06 5.73
CA SER A 9 3.89 7.76 6.32
C SER A 9 5.37 7.52 6.66
N ALA A 10 6.28 8.29 6.05
CA ALA A 10 7.70 8.27 6.39
C ALA A 10 8.04 9.09 7.64
N GLY A 11 7.06 9.75 8.26
CA GLY A 11 7.21 10.38 9.58
C GLY A 11 7.70 9.40 10.66
N ARG A 12 7.40 8.10 10.52
CA ARG A 12 7.88 7.03 11.41
C ARG A 12 9.40 6.92 11.53
N TYR A 13 10.14 7.41 10.53
CA TYR A 13 11.59 7.33 10.50
C TYR A 13 12.28 8.49 11.24
N GLY A 14 11.54 9.55 11.57
CA GLY A 14 12.10 10.76 12.17
C GLY A 14 13.07 11.47 11.23
N THR A 15 14.23 11.84 11.76
CA THR A 15 15.32 12.54 11.04
C THR A 15 16.20 11.63 10.20
N ARG A 16 16.09 10.30 10.36
CA ARG A 16 16.97 9.30 9.75
C ARG A 16 16.75 9.11 8.23
N TYR A 17 17.74 8.54 7.56
CA TYR A 17 17.73 8.04 6.17
C TYR A 17 17.62 9.09 5.05
N GLY A 18 17.66 10.39 5.37
CA GLY A 18 17.70 11.46 4.36
C GLY A 18 16.37 11.71 3.64
N LYS A 19 16.30 12.76 2.82
CA LYS A 19 15.04 13.20 2.16
C LYS A 19 14.64 12.28 0.98
N ARG A 20 15.59 11.94 0.11
CA ARG A 20 15.32 11.20 -1.15
C ARG A 20 14.72 9.82 -0.89
N ILE A 21 15.33 9.04 0.01
CA ILE A 21 14.87 7.70 0.36
C ILE A 21 13.48 7.76 0.98
N ARG A 22 13.24 8.71 1.91
CA ARG A 22 11.91 8.91 2.50
C ARG A 22 10.85 9.25 1.45
N GLN A 23 11.18 10.08 0.46
CA GLN A 23 10.24 10.41 -0.62
C GLN A 23 9.85 9.18 -1.44
N LEU A 24 10.81 8.35 -1.83
CA LEU A 24 10.55 7.11 -2.58
C LEU A 24 9.65 6.14 -1.78
N VAL A 25 9.92 5.99 -0.48
CA VAL A 25 9.08 5.16 0.40
C VAL A 25 7.67 5.70 0.50
N ILE A 26 7.49 7.03 0.61
CA ILE A 26 6.18 7.67 0.63
C ILE A 26 5.40 7.31 -0.65
N ASP A 27 6.04 7.40 -1.81
CA ASP A 27 5.38 7.16 -3.10
C ASP A 27 4.96 5.69 -3.26
N ILE A 28 5.80 4.75 -2.82
CA ILE A 28 5.49 3.32 -2.81
C ILE A 28 4.35 3.01 -1.82
N GLU A 29 4.43 3.50 -0.59
CA GLU A 29 3.43 3.23 0.45
C GLU A 29 2.07 3.87 0.13
N GLN A 30 2.05 5.04 -0.51
CA GLN A 30 0.82 5.66 -0.98
C GLN A 30 0.11 4.80 -2.02
N LYS A 31 0.85 4.32 -3.03
CA LYS A 31 0.30 3.40 -4.04
C LYS A 31 -0.19 2.11 -3.39
N GLN A 32 0.56 1.55 -2.45
CA GLN A 32 0.23 0.29 -1.78
C GLN A 32 -1.00 0.38 -0.88
N LYS A 33 -1.13 1.44 -0.08
CA LYS A 33 -2.25 1.61 0.87
C LYS A 33 -3.55 2.05 0.21
N LYS A 34 -3.51 2.45 -1.07
CA LYS A 34 -4.72 2.79 -1.83
C LYS A 34 -5.64 1.56 -1.92
N LYS A 35 -6.94 1.79 -1.79
CA LYS A 35 -7.96 0.75 -1.88
C LYS A 35 -8.04 0.25 -3.32
N GLN A 36 -7.62 -0.98 -3.56
CA GLN A 36 -7.58 -1.57 -4.90
C GLN A 36 -8.85 -2.37 -5.22
N LYS A 37 -9.11 -2.53 -6.52
CA LYS A 37 -10.19 -3.37 -7.03
C LYS A 37 -9.75 -4.83 -7.07
N CYS A 38 -10.61 -5.74 -6.63
CA CYS A 38 -10.35 -7.17 -6.79
C CYS A 38 -10.62 -7.60 -8.24
N PRO A 39 -9.72 -8.35 -8.91
CA PRO A 39 -9.96 -8.84 -10.27
C PRO A 39 -11.15 -9.82 -10.35
N TYR A 40 -11.37 -10.61 -9.30
CA TYR A 40 -12.45 -11.61 -9.29
C TYR A 40 -13.82 -11.03 -8.96
N CYS A 41 -13.94 -10.34 -7.82
CA CYS A 41 -15.25 -9.87 -7.35
C CYS A 41 -15.55 -8.42 -7.71
N LYS A 42 -14.65 -7.74 -8.45
CA LYS A 42 -14.74 -6.34 -8.91
C LYS A 42 -15.01 -5.28 -7.84
N LYS A 43 -15.00 -5.66 -6.56
CA LYS A 43 -15.28 -4.78 -5.43
C LYS A 43 -14.00 -4.14 -4.93
N ILE A 44 -14.11 -2.86 -4.59
CA ILE A 44 -13.00 -1.98 -4.23
C ILE A 44 -12.76 -2.04 -2.72
N GLY A 45 -11.48 -2.05 -2.31
CA GLY A 45 -11.06 -1.82 -0.92
C GLY A 45 -11.21 -3.00 0.02
N LYS A 46 -11.56 -4.19 -0.48
CA LYS A 46 -11.59 -5.44 0.31
C LYS A 46 -10.35 -6.30 0.11
N VAL A 47 -9.44 -5.89 -0.78
CA VAL A 47 -8.18 -6.58 -1.04
C VAL A 47 -7.08 -6.05 -0.13
N LYS A 48 -6.33 -6.95 0.50
CA LYS A 48 -5.17 -6.65 1.34
C LYS A 48 -3.97 -7.48 0.89
N ARG A 49 -2.79 -6.89 0.97
CA ARG A 49 -1.52 -7.59 0.74
C ARG A 49 -1.23 -8.48 1.96
N ILE A 50 -0.89 -9.74 1.72
CA ILE A 50 -0.41 -10.67 2.76
C ILE A 50 1.12 -10.68 2.75
N ALA A 51 1.72 -10.89 1.57
CA ALA A 51 3.15 -10.92 1.37
C ALA A 51 3.52 -10.18 0.08
N SER A 52 4.81 -10.11 -0.26
CA SER A 52 5.25 -9.60 -1.56
C SER A 52 4.61 -10.39 -2.70
N GLY A 53 3.80 -9.72 -3.50
CA GLY A 53 3.11 -10.32 -4.63
C GLY A 53 1.91 -11.21 -4.30
N ILE A 54 1.62 -11.47 -3.01
CA ILE A 54 0.47 -12.27 -2.58
C ILE A 54 -0.61 -11.36 -1.99
N TRP A 55 -1.79 -11.42 -2.58
CA TRP A 55 -2.94 -10.60 -2.21
C TRP A 55 -4.12 -11.48 -1.83
N HIS A 56 -4.93 -10.98 -0.91
CA HIS A 56 -6.13 -11.66 -0.44
C HIS A 56 -7.31 -10.71 -0.40
N CYS A 57 -8.40 -11.13 -1.03
CA CYS A 57 -9.66 -10.41 -0.96
C CYS A 57 -10.53 -11.00 0.17
N ARG A 58 -10.84 -10.18 1.18
CA ARG A 58 -11.71 -10.57 2.30
C ARG A 58 -13.17 -10.82 1.91
N LYS A 59 -13.56 -10.47 0.69
CA LYS A 59 -14.95 -10.60 0.25
C LYS A 59 -15.21 -11.92 -0.47
N CYS A 60 -14.36 -12.28 -1.43
CA CYS A 60 -14.46 -13.55 -2.14
C CYS A 60 -13.54 -14.64 -1.57
N ASN A 61 -12.81 -14.34 -0.49
CA ASN A 61 -11.82 -15.21 0.17
C ASN A 61 -10.71 -15.77 -0.73
N LYS A 62 -10.56 -15.28 -1.97
CA LYS A 62 -9.51 -15.72 -2.87
C LYS A 62 -8.16 -15.11 -2.48
N LYS A 63 -7.12 -15.95 -2.48
CA LYS A 63 -5.71 -15.56 -2.45
C LYS A 63 -5.18 -15.65 -3.88
N PHE A 64 -4.44 -14.66 -4.34
CA PHE A 64 -3.94 -14.61 -5.70
C PHE A 64 -2.62 -13.85 -5.78
N THR A 65 -1.89 -14.08 -6.87
CA THR A 65 -0.61 -13.45 -7.17
C THR A 65 -0.81 -12.20 -8.02
N ASN A 66 -0.03 -11.15 -7.76
CA ASN A 66 0.01 -9.92 -8.56
C ASN A 66 1.31 -9.14 -8.25
N LYS A 67 1.44 -7.88 -8.71
CA LYS A 67 2.62 -7.05 -8.47
C LYS A 67 2.86 -6.86 -6.96
N ALA A 68 4.11 -6.57 -6.61
CA ALA A 68 4.57 -6.52 -5.22
C ALA A 68 3.90 -5.42 -4.38
N TYR A 69 3.66 -4.25 -4.96
CA TYR A 69 3.20 -3.06 -4.23
C TYR A 69 1.81 -2.57 -4.64
N TYR A 70 1.30 -2.91 -5.82
CA TYR A 70 0.04 -2.39 -6.35
C TYR A 70 -0.70 -3.47 -7.13
N LEU A 71 -2.03 -3.38 -7.17
CA LEU A 71 -2.87 -4.23 -8.01
C LEU A 71 -3.33 -3.38 -9.19
N GLU A 72 -2.93 -3.77 -10.39
CA GLU A 72 -3.39 -3.11 -11.63
C GLU A 72 -4.92 -3.22 -11.79
#